data_AF-A0A391NYU9-F1
#
_entry.id   AF-A0A391NYU9-F1
#
_cell.length_a   1.000
_cell.length_b   1.000
_cell.length_c   1.000
_cell.angle_alpha   90.00
_cell.angle_beta   90.00
_cell.angle_gamma   90.00
#
_symmetry.space_group_name_H-M   'P 1'
#
loop_
_entity.id
_entity.type
_entity.pdbx_description
1 polymer ?
#
loop_
_entity_poly.entity_id
_entity_poly.type
_entity_poly.pdbx_seq_one_letter_code
_entity_poly.pdbx_strand_id
1 'polypeptide(L)'
;MKTKRKSTPLPESEHEDRRTIIGELVEQGYQNKEIAEKTGIPVGTVGTYAAMFRKQKKEAEKGKTGKNADRHLCMSCKYRSARTEVNGCDYAGIMEHSRGCTVEECTVYEKGARLKMKEWNE
;
A
#
# COMPACT_ATOMS: atom_id res chain seq x y z
N MET A 1 -30.40 -8.71 -26.34
CA MET A 1 -30.10 -7.26 -26.40
C MET A 1 -29.53 -6.84 -25.04
N LYS A 2 -28.24 -6.51 -24.95
CA LYS A 2 -27.64 -5.97 -23.70
C LYS A 2 -27.79 -4.45 -23.75
N THR A 3 -28.75 -3.89 -23.03
CA THR A 3 -28.93 -2.44 -22.92
C THR A 3 -27.73 -1.86 -22.17
N LYS A 4 -26.82 -1.23 -22.93
CA LYS A 4 -25.68 -0.49 -22.41
C LYS A 4 -26.25 0.74 -21.70
N ARG A 5 -26.38 0.69 -20.36
CA ARG A 5 -26.75 1.88 -19.57
C ARG A 5 -25.70 2.95 -19.86
N LYS A 6 -26.13 4.05 -20.49
CA LYS A 6 -25.28 5.21 -20.77
C LYS A 6 -24.99 5.86 -19.41
N SER A 7 -23.83 5.57 -18.83
CA SER A 7 -23.39 6.24 -17.61
C SER A 7 -22.93 7.64 -17.99
N THR A 8 -23.81 8.62 -17.83
CA THR A 8 -23.35 10.02 -17.76
C THR A 8 -22.42 10.12 -16.55
N PRO A 9 -21.19 10.65 -16.70
CA PRO A 9 -20.32 10.89 -15.55
C PRO A 9 -21.05 11.80 -14.58
N LEU A 10 -21.26 11.33 -13.35
CA LEU A 10 -21.78 12.17 -12.28
C LEU A 10 -20.71 13.18 -11.87
N PRO A 11 -21.09 14.37 -11.39
CA PRO A 11 -20.16 15.38 -10.89
C PRO A 11 -19.28 14.81 -9.75
N GLU A 12 -18.01 15.23 -9.71
CA GLU A 12 -17.00 14.73 -8.76
C GLU A 12 -17.39 14.92 -7.28
N SER A 13 -18.09 16.01 -6.95
CA SER A 13 -18.55 16.29 -5.58
C SER A 13 -19.47 15.19 -5.04
N GLU A 14 -20.45 14.73 -5.84
CA GLU A 14 -21.34 13.64 -5.44
C GLU A 14 -20.59 12.30 -5.32
N HIS A 15 -19.46 12.13 -6.01
CA HIS A 15 -18.63 10.93 -5.91
C HIS A 15 -17.81 10.93 -4.61
N GLU A 16 -17.30 12.08 -4.17
CA GLU A 16 -16.66 12.25 -2.87
C GLU A 16 -17.65 12.05 -1.72
N ASP A 17 -18.85 12.65 -1.81
CA ASP A 17 -19.89 12.49 -0.78
C ASP A 17 -20.29 11.03 -0.57
N ARG A 18 -20.53 10.29 -1.67
CA ARG A 18 -20.83 8.85 -1.61
C ARG A 18 -19.69 8.04 -1.00
N ARG A 19 -18.44 8.36 -1.33
CA ARG A 19 -17.26 7.67 -0.79
C ARG A 19 -17.18 7.88 0.73
N THR A 20 -17.37 9.10 1.21
CA THR A 20 -17.30 9.43 2.63
C THR A 20 -18.41 8.72 3.42
N ILE A 21 -19.67 8.81 2.96
CA ILE A 21 -20.82 8.15 3.60
C ILE A 21 -20.63 6.63 3.68
N ILE A 22 -20.15 6.00 2.60
CA ILE A 22 -19.88 4.55 2.59
C ILE A 22 -18.73 4.21 3.56
N GLY A 23 -17.70 5.04 3.63
CA GLY A 23 -16.57 4.86 4.55
C GLY A 23 -17.01 4.80 6.00
N GLU A 24 -17.79 5.79 6.44
CA GLU A 24 -18.31 5.88 7.81
C GLU A 24 -19.19 4.67 8.17
N LEU A 25 -20.07 4.24 7.26
CA LEU A 25 -20.94 3.08 7.50
C LEU A 25 -20.17 1.75 7.53
N VAL A 26 -19.10 1.63 6.72
CA VAL A 26 -18.21 0.46 6.78
C VAL A 26 -17.45 0.42 8.11
N GLU A 27 -17.02 1.58 8.62
CA GLU A 27 -16.36 1.68 9.92
C GLU A 27 -17.28 1.33 11.08
N GLN A 28 -18.56 1.70 10.99
CA GLN A 28 -19.62 1.29 11.92
C GLN A 28 -19.99 -0.20 11.83
N GLY A 29 -19.44 -0.95 10.87
CA GLY A 29 -19.60 -2.40 10.76
C GLY A 29 -20.81 -2.87 9.94
N TYR A 30 -21.48 -1.97 9.21
CA TYR A 30 -22.62 -2.36 8.36
C TYR A 30 -22.19 -3.24 7.18
N GLN A 31 -23.04 -4.18 6.80
CA GLN A 31 -22.85 -5.00 5.60
C GLN A 31 -23.20 -4.20 4.34
N ASN A 32 -22.58 -4.55 3.21
CA ASN A 32 -22.76 -3.83 1.94
C ASN A 32 -24.23 -3.73 1.49
N LYS A 33 -25.07 -4.72 1.84
CA LYS A 33 -26.51 -4.69 1.54
C LYS A 33 -27.24 -3.63 2.37
N GLU A 34 -26.96 -3.59 3.68
CA GLU A 34 -27.57 -2.62 4.61
C GLU A 34 -27.15 -1.19 4.27
N ILE A 35 -25.90 -0.99 3.84
CA ILE A 35 -25.40 0.30 3.37
C ILE A 35 -26.15 0.74 2.10
N ALA A 36 -26.35 -0.16 1.15
CA ALA A 36 -27.07 0.14 -0.08
C ALA A 36 -28.54 0.51 0.20
N GLU A 37 -29.20 -0.20 1.12
CA GLU A 37 -30.57 0.09 1.54
C GLU A 37 -30.69 1.45 2.24
N LYS A 38 -29.74 1.78 3.14
CA LYS A 38 -29.73 3.07 3.86
C LYS A 38 -29.43 4.27 2.99
N THR A 39 -28.54 4.11 2.01
CA THR A 39 -28.01 5.23 1.21
C THR A 39 -28.68 5.36 -0.15
N GLY A 40 -29.42 4.35 -0.60
CA GLY A 40 -29.92 4.25 -1.97
C GLY A 40 -28.81 4.04 -3.01
N ILE A 41 -27.55 3.88 -2.59
CA ILE A 41 -26.42 3.69 -3.50
C ILE A 41 -26.42 2.24 -4.00
N PRO A 42 -26.17 1.99 -5.31
CA PRO A 42 -26.10 0.64 -5.84
C PRO A 42 -25.08 -0.23 -5.09
N VAL A 43 -25.47 -1.47 -4.77
CA VAL A 43 -24.63 -2.44 -4.03
C VAL A 43 -23.25 -2.62 -4.66
N GLY A 44 -23.13 -2.56 -6.00
CA GLY A 44 -21.85 -2.65 -6.70
C GLY A 44 -20.90 -1.48 -6.38
N THR A 45 -21.45 -0.27 -6.31
CA THR A 45 -20.71 0.94 -5.92
C THR A 45 -20.29 0.86 -4.45
N VAL A 46 -21.21 0.46 -3.57
CA VAL A 46 -20.91 0.21 -2.15
C VAL A 46 -19.79 -0.81 -1.99
N GLY A 47 -19.88 -1.95 -2.70
CA GLY A 47 -18.87 -3.01 -2.65
C GLY A 47 -17.49 -2.52 -3.08
N THR A 48 -17.43 -1.67 -4.11
CA THR A 48 -16.18 -1.10 -4.61
C THR A 48 -15.50 -0.24 -3.53
N TYR A 49 -16.20 0.74 -2.97
CA TYR A 49 -15.60 1.60 -1.94
C TYR A 49 -15.33 0.84 -0.64
N ALA A 50 -16.23 -0.04 -0.20
CA ALA A 50 -16.02 -0.82 1.01
C ALA A 50 -14.78 -1.73 0.92
N ALA A 51 -14.47 -2.28 -0.26
CA ALA A 51 -13.22 -3.02 -0.48
C ALA A 51 -11.99 -2.09 -0.39
N MET A 52 -12.07 -0.88 -0.96
CA MET A 52 -11.00 0.12 -0.86
C MET A 52 -10.74 0.55 0.59
N PHE A 53 -11.79 0.81 1.39
CA PHE A 53 -11.65 1.16 2.80
C PHE A 53 -11.04 0.03 3.62
N ARG A 54 -11.50 -1.21 3.43
CA ARG A 54 -10.91 -2.38 4.11
C ARG A 54 -9.44 -2.58 3.75
N LYS A 55 -9.07 -2.37 2.47
CA LYS A 55 -7.67 -2.41 2.04
C LYS A 55 -6.84 -1.31 2.71
N GLN A 56 -7.32 -0.06 2.69
CA GLN A 56 -6.63 1.06 3.32
C GLN A 56 -6.45 0.85 4.83
N LYS A 57 -7.49 0.38 5.52
CA LYS A 57 -7.42 0.04 6.95
C LYS A 57 -6.37 -1.05 7.21
N LYS A 58 -6.35 -2.11 6.38
CA LYS A 58 -5.34 -3.16 6.47
C LYS A 58 -3.92 -2.63 6.23
N GLU A 59 -3.71 -1.74 5.25
CA GLU A 59 -2.40 -1.13 4.99
C GLU A 59 -1.98 -0.15 6.11
N ALA A 60 -2.93 0.55 6.72
CA ALA A 60 -2.69 1.43 7.86
C ALA A 60 -2.38 0.64 9.15
N GLU A 61 -3.09 -0.47 9.40
CA GLU A 61 -2.80 -1.42 10.49
C GLU A 61 -1.47 -2.15 10.26
N LYS A 62 -1.11 -2.40 8.99
CA LYS A 62 0.24 -2.83 8.59
C LYS A 62 1.27 -1.72 8.76
N GLY A 63 0.89 -0.57 9.32
CA GLY A 63 1.72 0.56 9.69
C GLY A 63 2.97 0.11 10.44
N LYS A 64 4.04 -0.04 9.66
CA LYS A 64 5.46 -0.22 10.00
C LYS A 64 5.70 -0.67 11.44
N THR A 65 5.24 -1.86 11.78
CA THR A 65 5.75 -2.56 12.94
C THR A 65 7.00 -3.30 12.49
N GLY A 66 8.06 -3.21 13.29
CA GLY A 66 9.28 -3.95 13.07
C GLY A 66 10.54 -3.20 13.43
N LYS A 67 11.63 -3.95 13.58
CA LYS A 67 12.92 -3.44 14.09
C LYS A 67 13.51 -2.34 13.20
N ASN A 68 13.08 -2.23 11.94
CA ASN A 68 13.57 -1.24 10.98
C ASN A 68 12.43 -0.46 10.31
N ALA A 69 11.31 -0.27 11.03
CA ALA A 69 10.13 0.44 10.57
C ALA A 69 10.40 1.88 10.09
N ASP A 70 11.22 2.60 10.85
CA ASP A 70 11.73 3.96 10.58
C ASP A 70 12.94 3.97 9.65
N ARG A 71 13.38 2.78 9.18
CA ARG A 71 14.47 2.57 8.22
C ARG A 71 15.86 3.01 8.72
N HIS A 72 16.06 3.18 10.03
CA HIS A 72 17.35 3.62 10.59
C HIS A 72 18.51 2.64 10.27
N LEU A 73 18.25 1.32 10.18
CA LEU A 73 19.26 0.35 9.80
C LEU A 73 19.69 0.52 8.35
N CYS A 74 18.78 0.88 7.45
CA CYS A 74 19.11 1.13 6.04
C CYS A 74 20.13 2.25 5.86
N MET A 75 20.18 3.24 6.75
CA MET A 75 21.13 4.35 6.67
C MET A 75 22.58 3.92 6.94
N SER A 76 22.78 2.86 7.72
CA SER A 76 24.11 2.33 8.08
C SER A 76 24.45 1.01 7.39
N CYS A 77 23.55 0.49 6.57
CA CYS A 77 23.72 -0.78 5.87
C CYS A 77 24.81 -0.69 4.78
N LYS A 78 25.62 -1.74 4.62
CA LYS A 78 26.60 -1.85 3.52
C LYS A 78 25.93 -1.98 2.15
N TYR A 79 24.70 -2.52 2.10
CA TYR A 79 23.88 -2.63 0.90
C TYR A 79 22.99 -1.41 0.66
N ARG A 80 23.20 -0.28 1.35
CA ARG A 80 22.39 0.92 1.16
C ARG A 80 22.61 1.49 -0.24
N SER A 81 21.54 2.00 -0.85
CA SER A 81 21.62 2.68 -2.14
C SER A 81 22.34 4.03 -2.02
N ALA A 82 23.03 4.42 -3.10
CA ALA A 82 23.59 5.77 -3.23
C ALA A 82 22.49 6.84 -3.41
N ARG A 83 21.33 6.47 -3.95
CA ARG A 83 20.16 7.34 -4.14
C ARG A 83 19.03 6.89 -3.23
N THR A 84 19.17 7.13 -1.93
CA THR A 84 18.22 6.70 -0.88
C THR A 84 16.79 7.20 -1.09
N GLU A 85 16.63 8.33 -1.79
CA GLU A 85 15.33 8.95 -2.13
C GLU A 85 14.58 8.18 -3.23
N VAL A 86 15.31 7.53 -4.14
CA VAL A 86 14.72 6.80 -5.28
C VAL A 86 14.68 5.31 -5.02
N ASN A 87 15.79 4.75 -4.52
CA ASN A 87 15.93 3.33 -4.20
C ASN A 87 16.49 3.20 -2.78
N GLY A 88 15.87 2.36 -1.97
CA GLY A 88 16.27 2.20 -0.57
C GLY A 88 17.45 1.26 -0.31
N CYS A 89 17.76 0.36 -1.25
CA CYS A 89 18.64 -0.78 -1.03
C CYS A 89 19.17 -1.35 -2.35
N ASP A 90 20.48 -1.58 -2.45
CA ASP A 90 21.18 -2.15 -3.62
C ASP A 90 21.42 -3.67 -3.48
N TYR A 91 20.89 -4.32 -2.44
CA TYR A 91 21.15 -5.74 -2.14
C TYR A 91 20.98 -6.64 -3.35
N ALA A 92 19.88 -6.53 -4.10
CA ALA A 92 19.64 -7.40 -5.25
C ALA A 92 20.61 -7.15 -6.42
N GLY A 93 21.12 -5.92 -6.56
CA GLY A 93 22.15 -5.61 -7.55
C GLY A 93 23.55 -6.05 -7.14
N ILE A 94 23.81 -6.18 -5.83
CA ILE A 94 25.09 -6.64 -5.28
C ILE A 94 25.14 -8.17 -5.17
N MET A 95 24.03 -8.80 -4.76
CA MET A 95 23.96 -10.23 -4.47
C MET A 95 23.29 -11.05 -5.58
N GLU A 96 22.81 -10.40 -6.65
CA GLU A 96 22.09 -11.02 -7.78
C GLU A 96 20.83 -11.82 -7.40
N HIS A 97 20.32 -11.64 -6.18
CA HIS A 97 19.06 -12.24 -5.73
C HIS A 97 18.28 -11.30 -4.80
N SER A 98 16.97 -11.53 -4.71
CA SER A 98 16.14 -10.77 -3.78
C SER A 98 16.46 -11.15 -2.33
N ARG A 99 16.39 -10.18 -1.41
CA ARG A 99 16.63 -10.38 0.03
C ARG A 99 15.59 -11.25 0.76
N GLY A 100 14.44 -11.54 0.15
CA GLY A 100 13.39 -12.37 0.75
C GLY A 100 12.65 -11.77 1.96
N CYS A 101 12.97 -10.54 2.38
CA CYS A 101 12.37 -9.87 3.53
C CYS A 101 11.80 -8.48 3.20
N THR A 102 10.89 -7.98 4.03
CA THR A 102 10.40 -6.59 3.96
C THR A 102 11.46 -5.61 4.47
N VAL A 103 11.21 -4.29 4.35
CA VAL A 103 12.17 -3.29 4.87
C VAL A 103 12.12 -3.27 6.39
N GLU A 104 10.92 -3.38 6.94
CA GLU A 104 10.59 -3.28 8.36
C GLU A 104 11.19 -4.44 9.16
N GLU A 105 11.24 -5.63 8.56
CA GLU A 105 11.79 -6.88 9.13
C GLU A 105 12.99 -7.39 8.32
N CYS A 106 13.90 -6.47 7.95
CA CYS A 106 15.04 -6.81 7.10
C CYS A 106 16.03 -7.74 7.82
N THR A 107 16.19 -8.97 7.33
CA THR A 107 17.11 -9.98 7.92
C THR A 107 18.52 -9.92 7.35
N VAL A 108 18.72 -9.24 6.22
CA VAL A 108 20.02 -9.15 5.51
C VAL A 108 20.82 -7.89 5.87
N TYR A 109 20.42 -7.17 6.93
CA TYR A 109 21.14 -5.97 7.35
C TYR A 109 22.56 -6.31 7.82
N GLU A 110 23.54 -5.60 7.27
CA GLU A 110 24.91 -5.62 7.75
C GLU A 110 25.44 -4.20 7.81
N LYS A 111 25.94 -3.79 8.98
CA LYS A 111 26.50 -2.45 9.19
C LYS A 111 27.83 -2.32 8.44
N GLY A 112 28.01 -1.23 7.69
CA GLY A 112 29.31 -1.00 7.04
C GLY A 112 29.38 0.13 6.02
N ALA A 113 30.56 0.28 5.43
CA ALA A 113 30.75 1.13 4.26
C ALA A 113 29.88 0.63 3.10
N ARG A 114 29.38 1.56 2.28
CA ARG A 114 28.50 1.22 1.16
C ARG A 114 29.30 0.43 0.12
N LEU A 115 28.84 -0.77 -0.22
CA LEU A 115 29.41 -1.57 -1.30
C LEU A 115 29.06 -0.95 -2.66
N LYS A 116 30.00 -0.98 -3.61
CA LYS A 116 29.71 -0.69 -5.01
C LYS A 116 29.47 -2.00 -5.75
N MET A 117 28.59 -1.95 -6.75
CA MET A 117 28.24 -3.08 -7.61
C MET A 117 29.45 -3.73 -8.33
N LYS A 118 30.59 -3.03 -8.44
CA LYS A 118 31.84 -3.57 -9.02
C LYS A 118 32.77 -4.24 -8.00
N GLU A 119 32.55 -4.05 -6.70
CA GLU A 119 33.47 -4.50 -5.63
C GLU A 119 33.15 -5.91 -5.12
N TRP A 120 32.15 -6.61 -5.67
CA TRP A 120 31.74 -7.96 -5.23
C TRP A 120 32.34 -9.11 -6.06
N ASN A 121 32.99 -8.82 -7.20
CA ASN A 121 33.61 -9.84 -8.06
C ASN A 121 35.10 -10.07 -7.71
N GLU A 122 35.42 -10.34 -6.44
CA GLU A 122 36.75 -10.80 -6.03
C GLU A 122 36.67 -11.88 -4.94
#